data_AF-A0A0C9N2Q3-F1
#
_entry.id   AF-A0A0C9N2Q3-F1
#
_cell.length_a   1.000
_cell.length_b   1.000
_cell.length_c   1.000
_cell.angle_alpha   90.00
_cell.angle_beta   90.00
_cell.angle_gamma   90.00
#
_symmetry.space_group_name_H-M   'P 1'
#
loop_
_entity.id
_entity.type
_entity.pdbx_description
1 polymer ?
#
loop_
_entity_poly.entity_id
_entity_poly.type
_entity_poly.pdbx_seq_one_letter_code
_entity_poly.pdbx_strand_id
1 'polypeptide(L)'
;MSNNKDQGSARDYIKSYVKESNTEDYLQKEQPHYDPTKPIQSPQPTPVEQEPLPEAIQTSEHYKVHLPTQNPIPSSETKEPRTEKQQQQTQQPVWAARDFKEQRSEIHETSLTVCADLHENLMTCFQHGSWWDKAKMCEEQKQKFWSCYNAQKKFLKEVNYKGPVNTEKEDNEILLRAYKLRDRIDQQKQEKKTEE
;
A
#
# COMPACT_ATOMS: atom_id res chain seq x y z
N MET A 1 -56.90 0.72 11.73
CA MET A 1 -56.14 -0.53 11.51
C MET A 1 -54.99 -0.20 10.60
N SER A 2 -53.80 0.02 11.16
CA SER A 2 -52.60 0.40 10.41
C SER A 2 -51.95 -0.85 9.82
N ASN A 3 -51.93 -0.95 8.49
CA ASN A 3 -51.14 -1.95 7.79
C ASN A 3 -49.68 -1.47 7.76
N ASN A 4 -48.83 -2.07 8.60
CA ASN A 4 -47.39 -1.91 8.52
C ASN A 4 -46.91 -2.68 7.29
N LYS A 5 -46.40 -1.93 6.30
CA LYS A 5 -45.81 -2.44 5.07
C LYS A 5 -44.41 -2.92 5.42
N ASP A 6 -44.15 -4.21 5.24
CA ASP A 6 -42.85 -4.85 5.47
C ASP A 6 -41.73 -4.04 4.80
N GLN A 7 -40.97 -3.29 5.60
CA GLN A 7 -39.72 -2.70 5.17
C GLN A 7 -38.66 -3.81 5.23
N GLY A 8 -38.35 -4.39 4.06
CA GLY A 8 -37.25 -5.35 3.93
C GLY A 8 -35.96 -4.78 4.53
N SER A 9 -35.25 -5.61 5.31
CA SER A 9 -34.04 -5.16 5.99
C SER A 9 -32.95 -4.83 4.97
N ALA A 10 -32.06 -3.88 5.27
CA ALA A 10 -30.86 -3.64 4.45
C ALA A 10 -30.06 -4.93 4.18
N ARG A 11 -30.15 -5.90 5.10
CA ARG A 11 -29.60 -7.25 4.93
C ARG A 11 -30.22 -8.03 3.78
N ASP A 12 -31.52 -7.89 3.54
CA ASP A 12 -32.22 -8.61 2.48
C ASP A 12 -31.88 -8.03 1.10
N TYR A 13 -31.68 -6.71 1.02
CA TYR A 13 -31.21 -6.04 -0.19
C TYR A 13 -29.76 -6.42 -0.54
N ILE A 14 -28.87 -6.51 0.45
CA ILE A 14 -27.50 -6.98 0.23
C ILE A 14 -27.51 -8.45 -0.22
N LYS A 15 -28.34 -9.29 0.39
CA LYS A 15 -28.46 -10.70 0.02
C LYS A 15 -29.01 -10.89 -1.40
N SER A 16 -30.00 -10.11 -1.84
CA SER A 16 -30.53 -10.23 -3.20
C SER A 16 -29.48 -9.85 -4.25
N TYR A 17 -28.71 -8.80 -4.00
CA TYR A 17 -27.64 -8.37 -4.91
C TYR A 17 -26.49 -9.39 -5.03
N VAL A 18 -26.10 -10.00 -3.89
CA VAL A 18 -25.12 -11.10 -3.86
C VAL A 18 -25.67 -12.37 -4.51
N LYS A 19 -26.99 -12.59 -4.50
CA LYS A 19 -27.62 -13.74 -5.14
C LYS A 19 -27.83 -13.54 -6.65
N GLU A 20 -28.07 -12.31 -7.09
CA GLU A 20 -28.18 -11.95 -8.51
C GLU A 20 -26.82 -11.96 -9.21
N SER A 21 -25.76 -11.60 -8.48
CA SER A 21 -24.40 -11.89 -8.92
C SER A 21 -24.15 -13.38 -8.74
N ASN A 22 -24.18 -14.14 -9.83
CA ASN A 22 -24.02 -15.60 -9.85
C ASN A 22 -22.57 -16.04 -9.52
N THR A 23 -22.04 -15.55 -8.38
CA THR A 23 -20.66 -15.75 -7.94
C THR A 23 -20.43 -17.19 -7.51
N GLU A 24 -21.45 -17.85 -6.96
CA GLU A 24 -21.35 -19.24 -6.51
C GLU A 24 -21.10 -20.20 -7.67
N ASP A 25 -21.79 -20.00 -8.80
CA ASP A 25 -21.62 -20.80 -10.02
C ASP A 25 -20.23 -20.54 -10.66
N TYR A 26 -19.75 -19.30 -10.62
CA TYR A 26 -18.39 -18.96 -11.05
C TYR A 26 -17.32 -19.57 -10.14
N LEU A 27 -17.51 -19.50 -8.81
CA LEU A 27 -16.60 -20.08 -7.83
C LEU A 27 -16.53 -21.60 -7.95
N GLN A 28 -17.64 -22.29 -8.23
CA GLN A 28 -17.64 -23.73 -8.48
C GLN A 28 -16.99 -24.11 -9.81
N LYS A 29 -17.14 -23.28 -10.84
CA LYS A 29 -16.57 -23.54 -12.16
C LYS A 29 -15.05 -23.33 -12.22
N GLU A 30 -14.55 -22.31 -11.55
CA GLU A 30 -13.13 -21.92 -11.60
C GLU A 30 -12.30 -22.52 -10.45
N GLN A 31 -12.92 -23.19 -9.49
CA GLN A 31 -12.16 -23.85 -8.42
C GLN A 31 -11.43 -25.09 -8.93
N PRO A 32 -10.08 -25.15 -8.78
CA PRO A 32 -9.33 -26.34 -9.14
C PRO A 32 -9.72 -27.49 -8.20
N HIS A 33 -10.19 -28.59 -8.77
CA HIS A 33 -10.51 -29.79 -7.99
C HIS A 33 -9.21 -30.52 -7.62
N TYR A 34 -8.85 -30.49 -6.34
CA TYR A 34 -7.66 -31.19 -5.84
C TYR A 34 -7.94 -32.69 -5.74
N ASP A 35 -7.26 -33.48 -6.57
CA ASP A 35 -7.27 -34.94 -6.52
C ASP A 35 -6.03 -35.43 -5.75
N PRO A 36 -6.18 -35.94 -4.50
CA PRO A 36 -5.06 -36.37 -3.67
C PRO A 36 -4.35 -37.64 -4.18
N THR A 37 -4.87 -38.30 -5.23
CA THR A 37 -4.25 -39.47 -5.86
C THR A 37 -3.38 -39.14 -7.07
N LYS A 38 -3.35 -37.89 -7.54
CA LYS A 38 -2.44 -37.47 -8.61
C LYS A 38 -1.10 -36.98 -8.04
N PRO A 39 0.05 -37.52 -8.49
CA PRO A 39 1.34 -36.97 -8.13
C PRO A 39 1.48 -35.53 -8.66
N ILE A 40 1.92 -34.62 -7.79
CA ILE A 40 2.22 -33.21 -8.12
C ILE A 40 3.40 -33.22 -9.10
N GLN A 41 3.14 -32.93 -10.38
CA GLN A 41 4.19 -32.65 -11.34
C GLN A 41 4.72 -31.23 -11.07
N SER A 42 6.02 -31.11 -10.81
CA SER A 42 6.72 -29.83 -10.79
C SER A 42 6.60 -29.16 -12.16
N PRO A 43 6.41 -27.83 -12.25
CA PRO A 43 6.36 -27.14 -13.53
C PRO A 43 7.74 -27.21 -14.20
N GLN A 44 7.84 -28.03 -15.25
CA GLN A 44 8.97 -28.05 -16.17
C GLN A 44 8.69 -27.01 -17.27
N PRO A 45 9.65 -26.15 -17.64
CA PRO A 45 9.43 -25.14 -18.67
C PRO A 45 9.35 -25.82 -20.04
N THR A 46 8.19 -25.78 -20.68
CA THR A 46 8.01 -26.24 -22.06
C THR A 46 8.44 -25.15 -23.06
N PRO A 47 9.11 -25.52 -24.18
CA PRO A 47 9.60 -24.57 -25.19
C PRO A 47 8.46 -23.90 -25.99
N VAL A 48 8.68 -22.64 -26.36
CA VAL A 48 7.83 -21.86 -27.27
C VAL A 48 8.03 -22.36 -28.70
N GLU A 49 6.98 -22.90 -29.31
CA GLU A 49 6.91 -23.21 -30.74
C GLU A 49 6.20 -22.06 -31.47
N GLN A 50 6.87 -21.46 -32.47
CA GLN A 50 6.38 -20.40 -33.35
C GLN A 50 5.90 -21.00 -34.68
N GLU A 51 4.66 -20.74 -35.10
CA GLU A 51 4.26 -20.55 -36.52
C GLU A 51 2.77 -20.09 -36.65
N PRO A 52 2.31 -19.58 -37.81
CA PRO A 52 2.33 -18.17 -38.18
C PRO A 52 0.93 -17.49 -38.21
N LEU A 53 0.96 -16.15 -38.38
CA LEU A 53 -0.16 -15.23 -38.55
C LEU A 53 -1.03 -15.51 -39.79
N PRO A 54 -2.32 -15.15 -39.78
CA PRO A 54 -2.92 -14.52 -40.95
C PRO A 54 -3.49 -13.13 -40.63
N GLU A 55 -3.31 -12.25 -41.61
CA GLU A 55 -3.77 -10.87 -41.67
C GLU A 55 -5.29 -10.71 -41.74
N ALA A 56 -5.72 -9.55 -41.22
CA ALA A 56 -6.85 -8.72 -41.66
C ALA A 56 -8.28 -9.29 -41.63
N ILE A 57 -9.02 -8.91 -40.58
CA ILE A 57 -10.39 -8.38 -40.76
C ILE A 57 -10.49 -7.06 -40.00
N GLN A 58 -10.51 -5.97 -40.77
CA GLN A 58 -11.07 -4.70 -40.32
C GLN A 58 -12.59 -4.85 -40.32
N THR A 59 -13.25 -4.64 -39.19
CA THR A 59 -14.53 -3.94 -39.14
C THR A 59 -14.68 -3.25 -37.79
N SER A 60 -14.85 -1.93 -37.91
CA SER A 60 -15.24 -0.94 -36.93
C SER A 60 -16.29 -1.41 -35.93
N GLU A 61 -16.13 -1.01 -34.66
CA GLU A 61 -17.09 -0.19 -33.90
C GLU A 61 -16.37 0.40 -32.67
N HIS A 62 -15.76 1.57 -32.88
CA HIS A 62 -15.13 2.36 -31.83
C HIS A 62 -16.22 3.06 -31.00
N TYR A 63 -16.56 2.52 -29.83
CA TYR A 63 -17.42 3.21 -28.87
C TYR A 63 -16.74 4.49 -28.37
N LYS A 64 -17.12 5.65 -28.93
CA LYS A 64 -16.76 6.98 -28.39
C LYS A 64 -17.60 7.24 -27.14
N VAL A 65 -17.13 6.80 -25.97
CA VAL A 65 -17.77 7.06 -24.66
C VAL A 65 -17.11 8.24 -23.93
N HIS A 66 -16.76 9.31 -24.65
CA HIS A 66 -16.33 10.56 -24.02
C HIS A 66 -16.83 11.75 -24.85
N LEU A 67 -18.11 12.08 -24.73
CA LEU A 67 -18.58 13.42 -25.05
C LEU A 67 -18.44 14.30 -23.80
N PRO A 68 -17.76 15.46 -23.88
CA PRO A 68 -17.75 16.41 -22.78
C PRO A 68 -19.18 16.93 -22.54
N THR A 69 -19.60 16.95 -21.28
CA THR A 69 -20.88 17.54 -20.86
C THR A 69 -20.87 19.03 -21.18
N GLN A 70 -21.65 19.46 -22.17
CA GLN A 70 -21.87 20.88 -22.43
C GLN A 70 -22.92 21.41 -21.44
N ASN A 71 -22.55 22.47 -20.71
CA ASN A 71 -23.43 23.12 -19.74
C ASN A 71 -24.39 24.06 -20.50
N PRO A 72 -25.73 23.90 -20.41
CA PRO A 72 -26.69 24.65 -21.25
C PRO A 72 -26.98 26.07 -20.75
N ILE A 73 -26.14 26.62 -19.89
CA ILE A 73 -26.33 27.98 -19.37
C ILE A 73 -25.73 28.96 -20.38
N PRO A 74 -26.51 29.87 -20.99
CA PRO A 74 -25.98 30.88 -21.89
C PRO A 74 -25.07 31.80 -21.07
N SER A 75 -23.77 31.62 -21.22
CA SER A 75 -22.78 32.55 -20.70
C SER A 75 -22.87 33.79 -21.58
N SER A 76 -23.45 34.86 -21.05
CA SER A 76 -23.42 36.18 -21.66
C SER A 76 -21.96 36.59 -21.87
N GLU A 77 -21.48 36.49 -23.10
CA GLU A 77 -20.14 36.96 -23.48
C GLU A 77 -20.09 38.48 -23.36
N THR A 78 -19.40 38.98 -22.33
CA THR A 78 -18.72 40.28 -22.42
C THR A 78 -17.31 40.00 -22.89
N LYS A 79 -17.06 40.22 -24.19
CA LYS A 79 -15.72 40.18 -24.77
C LYS A 79 -14.93 41.41 -24.32
N GLU A 80 -14.01 41.23 -23.38
CA GLU A 80 -12.85 42.11 -23.24
C GLU A 80 -11.59 41.35 -23.70
N PRO A 81 -10.70 41.97 -24.48
CA PRO A 81 -9.46 41.33 -24.89
C PRO A 81 -8.46 41.43 -23.73
N ARG A 82 -8.40 40.40 -22.88
CA ARG A 82 -7.28 40.25 -21.95
C ARG A 82 -6.12 39.57 -22.64
N THR A 83 -5.10 40.39 -22.87
CA THR A 83 -3.73 40.09 -23.23
C THR A 83 -3.24 38.75 -22.70
N GLU A 84 -2.67 37.97 -23.62
CA GLU A 84 -1.84 36.80 -23.39
C GLU A 84 -0.70 37.15 -22.42
N LYS A 85 -0.87 36.85 -21.15
CA LYS A 85 0.25 36.53 -20.25
C LYS A 85 -0.30 35.79 -19.05
N GLN A 86 0.40 34.70 -18.72
CA GLN A 86 0.17 33.80 -17.59
C GLN A 86 -0.73 32.60 -17.92
N GLN A 87 -0.16 31.67 -18.70
CA GLN A 87 -0.32 30.25 -18.41
C GLN A 87 0.18 30.01 -16.98
N GLN A 88 -0.66 30.33 -16.01
CA GLN A 88 -0.52 29.83 -14.66
C GLN A 88 -0.80 28.34 -14.79
N GLN A 89 0.28 27.58 -14.82
CA GLN A 89 0.31 26.14 -14.74
C GLN A 89 -0.48 25.75 -13.49
N THR A 90 -1.77 25.47 -13.65
CA THR A 90 -2.57 24.73 -12.69
C THR A 90 -2.06 23.30 -12.71
N GLN A 91 -0.88 23.10 -12.11
CA GLN A 91 -0.40 21.76 -11.77
C GLN A 91 -1.44 21.16 -10.85
N GLN A 92 -2.11 20.13 -11.35
CA GLN A 92 -3.17 19.46 -10.66
C GLN A 92 -2.65 18.78 -9.39
N PRO A 93 -3.47 18.64 -8.32
CA PRO A 93 -3.07 18.05 -7.03
C PRO A 93 -2.81 16.52 -7.06
N VAL A 94 -2.51 15.95 -8.22
CA VAL A 94 -2.25 14.51 -8.39
C VAL A 94 -0.85 14.12 -7.92
N TRP A 95 0.10 15.07 -7.90
CA TRP A 95 1.46 14.85 -7.40
C TRP A 95 1.49 14.60 -5.89
N ALA A 96 0.80 15.42 -5.10
CA ALA A 96 0.87 15.36 -3.64
C ALA A 96 0.55 13.97 -3.06
N ALA A 97 -0.47 13.26 -3.58
CA ALA A 97 -0.87 11.97 -3.02
C ALA A 97 0.13 10.83 -3.31
N ARG A 98 0.82 10.85 -4.46
CA ARG A 98 1.85 9.85 -4.78
C ARG A 98 3.08 10.07 -3.92
N ASP A 99 3.47 11.34 -3.75
CA ASP A 99 4.62 11.74 -2.94
C ASP A 99 4.46 11.29 -1.47
N PHE A 100 3.26 11.41 -0.88
CA PHE A 100 3.03 10.94 0.50
C PHE A 100 3.08 9.41 0.66
N LYS A 101 2.68 8.65 -0.36
CA LYS A 101 2.76 7.18 -0.31
C LYS A 101 4.21 6.73 -0.40
N GLU A 102 4.97 7.33 -1.31
CA GLU A 102 6.40 7.08 -1.47
C GLU A 102 7.17 7.47 -0.20
N GLN A 103 6.91 8.67 0.33
CA GLN A 103 7.47 9.13 1.60
C GLN A 103 7.17 8.15 2.73
N ARG A 104 5.94 7.65 2.84
CA ARG A 104 5.57 6.68 3.87
C ARG A 104 6.34 5.36 3.71
N SER A 105 6.60 4.94 2.47
CA SER A 105 7.41 3.76 2.16
C SER A 105 8.86 4.00 2.57
N GLU A 106 9.43 5.13 2.20
CA GLU A 106 10.80 5.53 2.55
C GLU A 106 11.00 5.62 4.07
N ILE A 107 10.06 6.21 4.80
CA ILE A 107 10.08 6.25 6.26
C ILE A 107 10.05 4.83 6.83
N HIS A 108 9.27 3.93 6.23
CA HIS A 108 9.17 2.53 6.68
C HIS A 108 10.50 1.80 6.51
N GLU A 109 11.05 1.83 5.30
CA GLU A 109 12.34 1.20 4.96
C GLU A 109 13.47 1.76 5.81
N THR A 110 13.51 3.09 5.97
CA THR A 110 14.53 3.74 6.79
C THR A 110 14.41 3.33 8.27
N SER A 111 13.18 3.27 8.81
CA SER A 111 12.96 2.80 10.19
C SER A 111 13.40 1.36 10.40
N LEU A 112 13.22 0.49 9.40
CA LEU A 112 13.71 -0.89 9.44
C LEU A 112 15.24 -0.93 9.42
N THR A 113 15.85 -0.14 8.53
CA THR A 113 17.31 -0.09 8.36
C THR A 113 18.01 0.39 9.63
N VAL A 114 17.50 1.43 10.27
CA VAL A 114 18.07 1.97 11.52
C VAL A 114 17.97 0.97 12.68
N CYS A 115 16.94 0.12 12.69
CA CYS A 115 16.71 -0.91 13.73
C CYS A 115 17.06 -2.33 13.24
N ALA A 116 17.93 -2.46 12.23
CA ALA A 116 18.22 -3.74 11.59
C ALA A 116 18.93 -4.73 12.51
N ASP A 117 19.75 -4.24 13.43
CA ASP A 117 20.41 -5.02 14.48
C ASP A 117 19.40 -5.71 15.42
N LEU A 118 18.35 -5.00 15.82
CA LEU A 118 17.27 -5.55 16.64
C LEU A 118 16.42 -6.54 15.85
N HIS A 119 16.25 -6.32 14.55
CA HIS A 119 15.57 -7.25 13.67
C HIS A 119 16.36 -8.56 13.52
N GLU A 120 17.68 -8.48 13.34
CA GLU A 120 18.58 -9.65 13.34
C GLU A 120 18.49 -10.41 14.67
N ASN A 121 18.50 -9.71 15.80
CA ASN A 121 18.37 -10.34 17.12
C ASN A 121 17.03 -11.08 17.28
N LEU A 122 15.93 -10.51 16.75
CA LEU A 122 14.63 -11.18 16.74
C LEU A 122 14.65 -12.46 15.91
N MET A 123 15.22 -12.41 14.69
CA MET A 123 15.34 -13.57 13.81
C MET A 123 16.26 -14.64 14.41
N THR A 124 17.34 -14.22 15.05
CA THR A 124 18.27 -15.09 15.77
C THR A 124 17.58 -15.82 16.91
N CYS A 125 16.67 -15.16 17.64
CA CYS A 125 15.88 -15.83 18.68
C CYS A 125 14.97 -16.93 18.09
N PHE A 126 14.33 -16.70 16.95
CA PHE A 126 13.51 -17.74 16.30
C PHE A 126 14.34 -18.94 15.81
N GLN A 127 15.53 -18.68 15.28
CA GLN A 127 16.40 -19.74 14.75
C GLN A 127 17.11 -20.49 15.88
N HIS A 128 17.82 -19.76 16.74
CA HIS A 128 18.78 -20.30 17.71
C HIS A 128 18.40 -20.09 19.19
N GLY A 129 17.23 -19.50 19.48
CA GLY A 129 16.81 -19.19 20.85
C GLY A 129 16.46 -20.42 21.70
N SER A 130 16.35 -20.20 23.01
CA SER A 130 15.93 -21.22 23.97
C SER A 130 14.51 -21.70 23.67
N TRP A 131 14.20 -22.94 24.07
CA TRP A 131 12.85 -23.49 23.90
C TRP A 131 11.79 -22.63 24.60
N TRP A 132 12.14 -22.01 25.73
CA TRP A 132 11.26 -21.10 26.49
C TRP A 132 11.01 -19.80 25.74
N ASP A 133 12.05 -19.24 25.11
CA ASP A 133 11.92 -18.01 24.32
C ASP A 133 11.08 -18.25 23.06
N LYS A 134 11.27 -19.42 22.42
CA LYS A 134 10.43 -19.86 21.30
C LYS A 134 8.98 -20.07 21.73
N ALA A 135 8.73 -20.67 22.89
CA ALA A 135 7.39 -20.83 23.44
C ALA A 135 6.70 -19.47 23.70
N LYS A 136 7.47 -18.44 24.08
CA LYS A 136 7.01 -17.05 24.22
C LYS A 136 7.09 -16.23 22.93
N MET A 137 7.34 -16.85 21.78
CA MET A 137 7.45 -16.17 20.48
C MET A 137 8.45 -15.01 20.47
N CYS A 138 9.57 -15.14 21.20
CA CYS A 138 10.63 -14.13 21.28
C CYS A 138 10.09 -12.73 21.68
N GLU A 139 9.16 -12.69 22.63
CA GLU A 139 8.44 -11.49 23.03
C GLU A 139 9.36 -10.33 23.43
N GLU A 140 10.44 -10.58 24.18
CA GLU A 140 11.37 -9.54 24.62
C GLU A 140 12.10 -8.89 23.42
N GLN A 141 12.63 -9.70 22.51
CA GLN A 141 13.31 -9.22 21.30
C GLN A 141 12.32 -8.49 20.39
N LYS A 142 11.11 -9.01 20.26
CA LYS A 142 10.02 -8.40 19.50
C LYS A 142 9.65 -7.02 20.06
N GLN A 143 9.51 -6.90 21.38
CA GLN A 143 9.19 -5.63 22.02
C GLN A 143 10.31 -4.59 21.83
N LYS A 144 11.57 -5.00 21.92
CA LYS A 144 12.72 -4.12 21.65
C LYS A 144 12.70 -3.59 20.22
N PHE A 145 12.52 -4.48 19.23
CA PHE A 145 12.42 -4.12 17.82
C PHE A 145 11.27 -3.14 17.58
N TRP A 146 10.05 -3.44 18.05
CA TRP A 146 8.89 -2.56 17.86
C TRP A 146 9.03 -1.22 18.57
N SER A 147 9.68 -1.18 19.73
CA SER A 147 10.00 0.06 20.43
C SER A 147 10.92 0.95 19.60
N CYS A 148 12.00 0.41 19.04
CA CYS A 148 12.91 1.13 18.16
C CYS A 148 12.19 1.60 16.89
N TYR A 149 11.51 0.68 16.21
CA TYR A 149 10.82 0.95 14.95
C TYR A 149 9.77 2.06 15.10
N ASN A 150 8.94 2.01 16.14
CA ASN A 150 7.91 3.04 16.36
C ASN A 150 8.51 4.39 16.74
N ALA A 151 9.59 4.42 17.52
CA ALA A 151 10.30 5.65 17.85
C ALA A 151 10.89 6.31 16.60
N GLN A 152 11.55 5.52 15.73
CA GLN A 152 12.12 6.02 14.48
C GLN A 152 11.05 6.47 13.50
N LYS A 153 9.99 5.69 13.33
CA LYS A 153 8.86 6.05 12.46
C LYS A 153 8.20 7.35 12.92
N LYS A 154 8.11 7.59 14.23
CA LYS A 154 7.59 8.85 14.77
C LYS A 154 8.56 10.01 14.48
N PHE A 155 9.84 9.84 14.79
CA PHE A 155 10.88 10.83 14.52
C PHE A 155 10.93 11.25 13.05
N LEU A 156 11.01 10.29 12.12
CA LEU A 156 11.12 10.54 10.68
C LEU A 156 9.87 11.25 10.12
N LYS A 157 8.69 10.98 10.68
CA LYS A 157 7.46 11.72 10.34
C LYS A 157 7.49 13.16 10.84
N GLU A 158 7.96 13.38 12.07
CA GLU A 158 8.01 14.71 12.69
C GLU A 158 8.98 15.64 11.96
N VAL A 159 10.10 15.10 11.46
CA VAL A 159 11.10 15.86 10.68
C VAL A 159 10.83 15.87 9.18
N ASN A 160 9.68 15.35 8.73
CA ASN A 160 9.27 15.28 7.33
C ASN A 160 10.33 14.67 6.40
N TYR A 161 10.99 13.58 6.82
CA TYR A 161 11.99 12.88 6.03
C TYR A 161 11.46 12.48 4.65
N LYS A 162 12.25 12.68 3.58
CA LYS A 162 11.86 12.39 2.18
C LYS A 162 10.57 13.11 1.74
N GLY A 163 10.26 14.24 2.39
CA GLY A 163 9.14 15.07 2.00
C GLY A 163 9.41 15.83 0.70
N PRO A 164 8.37 16.32 0.00
CA PRO A 164 8.49 16.97 -1.30
C PRO A 164 9.30 18.29 -1.29
N VAL A 165 9.58 18.84 -0.10
CA VAL A 165 10.31 20.11 0.09
C VAL A 165 11.78 19.86 0.51
N ASN A 166 12.13 18.64 0.94
CA ASN A 166 13.47 18.36 1.44
C ASN A 166 14.48 18.20 0.31
N THR A 167 15.69 18.68 0.55
CA THR A 167 16.85 18.39 -0.30
C THR A 167 17.51 17.09 0.15
N GLU A 168 18.16 16.36 -0.77
CA GLU A 168 18.89 15.12 -0.47
C GLU A 168 19.94 15.29 0.66
N LYS A 169 20.59 16.45 0.75
CA LYS A 169 21.54 16.76 1.84
C LYS A 169 20.85 16.80 3.21
N GLU A 170 19.64 17.37 3.28
CA GLU A 170 18.86 17.46 4.51
C GLU A 170 18.35 16.08 4.93
N ASP A 171 17.91 15.25 3.97
CA ASP A 171 17.52 13.87 4.23
C ASP A 171 18.67 13.03 4.79
N ASN A 172 19.90 13.20 4.26
CA ASN A 172 21.08 12.53 4.80
C ASN A 172 21.41 13.00 6.22
N GLU A 173 21.25 14.30 6.51
CA GLU A 173 21.44 14.81 7.87
C GLU A 173 20.39 14.25 8.84
N ILE A 174 19.13 14.18 8.41
CA ILE A 174 18.04 13.55 9.16
C ILE A 174 18.37 12.08 9.45
N LEU A 175 18.88 11.33 8.47
CA LEU A 175 19.27 9.94 8.64
C LEU A 175 20.36 9.79 9.72
N LEU A 176 21.41 10.63 9.68
CA LEU A 176 22.45 10.64 10.71
C LEU A 176 21.87 10.96 12.10
N ARG A 177 20.90 11.87 12.19
CA ARG A 177 20.20 12.18 13.44
C ARG A 177 19.36 10.99 13.91
N ALA A 178 18.73 10.22 13.02
CA ALA A 178 17.97 9.02 13.34
C ALA A 178 18.84 7.95 14.01
N TYR A 179 20.04 7.69 13.46
CA TYR A 179 21.00 6.77 14.08
C TYR A 179 21.45 7.25 15.47
N LYS A 180 21.80 8.54 15.60
CA LYS A 180 22.17 9.11 16.91
C LYS A 180 21.04 9.01 17.93
N LEU A 181 19.79 9.18 17.50
CA LEU A 181 18.62 9.03 18.38
C LEU A 181 18.49 7.58 18.88
N ARG A 182 18.69 6.60 17.99
CA ARG A 182 18.66 5.18 18.35
C ARG A 182 19.71 4.87 19.42
N ASP A 183 20.94 5.33 19.23
CA ASP A 183 22.02 5.06 20.19
C ASP A 183 21.73 5.67 21.57
N ARG A 184 21.17 6.88 21.62
CA ARG A 184 20.75 7.51 22.90
C ARG A 184 19.64 6.73 23.59
N ILE A 185 18.64 6.26 22.85
CA ILE A 185 17.54 5.47 23.42
C ILE A 185 18.07 4.18 24.02
N ASP A 186 19.02 3.53 23.35
CA ASP A 186 19.60 2.28 23.83
C ASP A 186 20.50 2.49 25.06
N GLN A 187 21.29 3.57 25.10
CA GLN A 187 22.04 3.97 26.29
C GLN A 187 21.12 4.18 27.50
N GLN A 188 20.05 4.96 27.34
CA GLN A 188 19.08 5.21 28.40
C GLN A 188 18.39 3.94 28.90
N LYS A 189 18.14 2.97 28.01
CA LYS A 189 17.57 1.67 28.40
C LYS A 189 18.57 0.83 29.20
N GLN A 190 19.86 0.88 28.87
CA GLN A 190 20.90 0.15 29.60
C GLN A 190 21.13 0.74 30.99
N GLU A 191 21.16 2.06 31.11
CA GLU A 191 21.28 2.76 32.39
C GLU A 191 20.14 2.35 33.33
N LYS A 192 18.88 2.40 32.85
CA LYS A 192 17.71 2.00 33.64
C LYS A 192 17.74 0.54 34.10
N LYS A 193 18.28 -0.36 33.28
CA LYS A 193 18.43 -1.78 33.64
C LYS A 193 19.52 -2.03 34.69
N THR A 194 20.44 -1.09 34.87
CA THR A 194 21.55 -1.23 35.83
C THR A 194 21.19 -0.65 37.20
N GLU A 195 20.22 0.27 37.24
CA GLU A 195 19.73 0.91 38.46
C GLU A 195 18.59 0.13 39.14
N GLU A 196 17.98 -0.84 38.44
CA GLU A 196 16.96 -1.77 38.94
C GLU A 196 17.58 -3.10 39.38
#